data_AF-A0AA95SKQ6-F1
#
_entry.id   AF-A0AA95SKQ6-F1
#
_cell.length_a   1.000
_cell.length_b   1.000
_cell.length_c   1.000
_cell.angle_alpha   90.00
_cell.angle_beta   90.00
_cell.angle_gamma   90.00
#
_symmetry.space_group_name_H-M   'P 1'
#
loop_
_entity.id
_entity.type
_entity.pdbx_description
1 polymer ?
#
loop_
_entity_poly.entity_id
_entity_poly.type
_entity_poly.pdbx_seq_one_letter_code
_entity_poly.pdbx_strand_id
1 'polypeptide(L)'
;MSSKNKYRVALYSTLLLITVTAAVPYPVPAEAAKHASAKQCLSWQKQLDKINKKLRKGYKVKEGRRLRERRDELETKIRKLCN
;
A
#
# COMPACT_ATOMS: atom_id res chain seq x y z
N MET A 1 48.80 -8.33 50.29
CA MET A 1 47.89 -9.50 50.22
C MET A 1 46.66 -9.17 51.06
N SER A 2 45.59 -8.68 50.46
CA SER A 2 44.49 -9.42 49.82
C SER A 2 43.33 -9.71 50.78
N SER A 3 42.25 -8.96 50.56
CA SER A 3 40.84 -9.36 50.54
C SER A 3 40.15 -9.87 51.83
N LYS A 4 39.26 -9.04 52.40
CA LYS A 4 38.00 -9.48 53.05
C LYS A 4 36.86 -8.47 52.81
N ASN A 5 36.29 -8.60 51.62
CA ASN A 5 34.86 -8.57 51.28
C ASN A 5 33.86 -8.23 52.41
N LYS A 6 33.12 -7.10 52.30
CA LYS A 6 31.71 -6.96 52.73
C LYS A 6 31.00 -5.88 51.91
N TYR A 7 30.19 -6.33 50.96
CA TYR A 7 29.32 -5.56 50.07
C TYR A 7 28.43 -4.58 50.82
N ARG A 8 28.63 -3.28 50.58
CA ARG A 8 27.63 -2.25 50.88
C ARG A 8 26.67 -2.14 49.70
N VAL A 9 25.55 -2.82 49.82
CA VAL A 9 24.35 -2.58 49.01
C VAL A 9 23.80 -1.23 49.43
N ALA A 10 23.86 -0.22 48.56
CA ALA A 10 22.97 0.94 48.65
C ALA A 10 22.93 1.71 47.32
N LEU A 11 21.89 1.40 46.54
CA LEU A 11 21.07 2.36 45.81
C LEU A 11 21.77 3.19 44.72
N TYR A 12 22.09 2.54 43.60
CA TYR A 12 21.96 3.23 42.32
C TYR A 12 20.46 3.47 42.10
N SER A 13 19.99 4.66 42.48
CA SER A 13 18.64 5.10 42.17
C SER A 13 18.52 5.18 40.65
N THR A 14 17.97 4.13 40.07
CA THR A 14 17.49 4.04 38.71
C THR A 14 16.44 5.12 38.49
N LEU A 15 16.86 6.31 38.08
CA LEU A 15 15.97 7.22 37.35
C LEU A 15 15.77 6.64 35.95
N LEU A 16 14.83 5.70 35.90
CA LEU A 16 14.13 5.27 34.71
C LEU A 16 13.39 6.51 34.18
N LEU A 17 14.03 7.27 33.29
CA LEU A 17 13.35 8.24 32.44
C LEU A 17 12.44 7.45 31.50
N ILE A 18 11.24 7.12 32.01
CA ILE A 18 10.12 6.70 31.17
C ILE A 18 9.75 7.96 30.40
N THR A 19 10.41 8.18 29.27
CA THR A 19 9.86 9.04 28.23
C THR A 19 8.59 8.34 27.80
N VAL A 20 7.45 8.78 28.36
CA VAL A 20 6.15 8.53 27.77
C VAL A 20 6.20 9.25 26.43
N THR A 21 6.71 8.56 25.41
CA THR A 21 6.38 8.87 24.03
C THR A 21 4.88 8.68 23.98
N ALA A 22 4.14 9.76 24.20
CA ALA A 22 2.78 9.87 23.74
C ALA A 22 2.87 9.57 22.25
N ALA A 23 2.55 8.32 21.88
CA ALA A 23 2.42 7.90 20.51
C ALA A 23 1.23 8.69 19.98
N VAL A 24 1.52 9.88 19.46
CA VAL A 24 0.58 10.69 18.72
C VAL A 24 0.06 9.75 17.63
N PRO A 25 -1.25 9.44 17.56
CA PRO A 25 -1.76 8.65 16.46
C PRO A 25 -1.62 9.51 15.21
N TYR A 26 -0.52 9.33 14.48
CA TYR A 26 -0.31 10.01 13.21
C TYR A 26 -1.43 9.56 12.26
N PRO A 27 -2.30 10.45 11.78
CA PRO A 27 -3.26 10.08 10.75
C PRO A 27 -2.50 9.92 9.44
N VAL A 28 -1.98 8.73 9.16
CA VAL A 28 -1.46 8.42 7.82
C VAL A 28 -2.44 7.49 7.12
N PRO A 29 -3.32 8.03 6.24
CA PRO A 29 -3.65 7.18 5.09
C PRO A 29 -3.84 7.93 3.76
N ALA A 30 -3.55 9.23 3.66
CA ALA A 30 -3.72 9.93 2.38
C ALA A 30 -2.76 9.39 1.30
N GLU A 31 -1.49 9.16 1.64
CA GLU A 31 -0.50 8.62 0.70
C GLU A 31 -0.65 7.12 0.46
N ALA A 32 -0.95 6.33 1.50
CA ALA A 32 -1.22 4.90 1.34
C ALA A 32 -2.44 4.64 0.44
N ALA A 33 -3.50 5.46 0.56
CA ALA A 33 -4.66 5.41 -0.33
C ALA A 33 -4.31 5.81 -1.77
N LYS A 34 -3.46 6.84 -1.97
CA LYS A 34 -2.96 7.25 -3.29
C LYS A 34 -2.10 6.18 -3.96
N HIS A 35 -1.27 5.44 -3.20
CA HIS A 35 -0.46 4.34 -3.76
C HIS A 35 -1.31 3.10 -4.11
N ALA A 36 -2.33 2.80 -3.31
CA ALA A 36 -3.28 1.72 -3.60
C ALA A 36 -4.08 2.04 -4.87
N SER A 37 -4.59 3.26 -5.02
CA SER A 37 -5.31 3.69 -6.22
C SER A 37 -4.41 3.68 -7.46
N ALA A 38 -3.16 4.15 -7.37
CA ALA A 38 -2.20 4.14 -8.47
C ALA A 38 -1.92 2.71 -9.00
N LYS A 39 -1.74 1.72 -8.11
CA LYS A 39 -1.58 0.31 -8.51
C LYS A 39 -2.82 -0.23 -9.23
N GLN A 40 -4.00 0.17 -8.77
CA GLN A 40 -5.27 -0.27 -9.34
C GLN A 40 -5.49 0.34 -10.74
N CYS A 41 -5.16 1.62 -10.91
CA CYS A 41 -5.15 2.32 -12.19
C CYS A 41 -4.21 1.66 -13.19
N LEU A 42 -2.97 1.34 -12.78
CA LEU A 42 -2.01 0.62 -13.62
C LEU A 42 -2.55 -0.76 -14.05
N SER A 43 -3.25 -1.47 -13.15
CA SER A 43 -3.86 -2.76 -13.44
C SER A 43 -4.98 -2.64 -14.48
N TRP A 44 -5.87 -1.66 -14.34
CA TRP A 44 -6.91 -1.40 -15.33
C TRP A 44 -6.35 -0.98 -16.68
N GLN A 45 -5.31 -0.14 -16.71
CA GLN A 45 -4.63 0.25 -17.95
C GLN A 45 -4.08 -0.98 -18.69
N LYS A 46 -3.38 -1.88 -17.98
CA LYS A 46 -2.86 -3.13 -18.54
C LYS A 46 -3.96 -4.04 -19.08
N GLN A 47 -5.12 -4.09 -18.42
CA GLN A 47 -6.28 -4.86 -18.91
C GLN A 47 -6.85 -4.25 -20.19
N LEU A 48 -6.97 -2.92 -20.23
CA LEU A 48 -7.44 -2.18 -21.39
C LEU A 48 -6.52 -2.43 -22.60
N ASP A 49 -5.20 -2.38 -22.40
CA ASP A 49 -4.21 -2.68 -23.44
C ASP A 49 -4.32 -4.11 -23.98
N LYS A 50 -4.54 -5.10 -23.10
CA LYS A 50 -4.77 -6.49 -23.52
C LYS A 50 -6.02 -6.63 -24.39
N ILE A 51 -7.11 -5.96 -24.01
CA ILE A 51 -8.36 -5.98 -24.77
C ILE A 51 -8.17 -5.29 -26.12
N ASN A 52 -7.56 -4.11 -26.14
CA ASN A 52 -7.26 -3.39 -27.38
C ASN A 52 -6.36 -4.21 -28.31
N LYS A 53 -5.36 -4.90 -27.77
CA LYS A 53 -4.51 -5.82 -28.54
C LYS A 53 -5.31 -6.98 -29.12
N LYS A 54 -6.25 -7.57 -28.37
CA LYS A 54 -7.13 -8.65 -28.85
C LYS A 54 -8.12 -8.14 -29.92
N LEU A 55 -8.67 -6.94 -29.73
CA LEU A 55 -9.53 -6.29 -30.72
C LEU A 55 -8.80 -6.04 -32.04
N ARG A 56 -7.52 -5.64 -32.01
CA ARG A 56 -6.69 -5.41 -33.20
C ARG A 56 -6.23 -6.71 -33.88
N LYS A 57 -5.82 -7.73 -33.10
CA LYS A 57 -5.35 -9.01 -33.64
C LYS A 57 -6.47 -9.88 -34.23
N GLY A 58 -7.71 -9.55 -33.92
CA GLY A 58 -8.87 -10.36 -34.28
C GLY A 58 -9.32 -11.26 -33.12
N TYR A 59 -10.62 -11.51 -33.09
CA TYR A 59 -11.33 -12.25 -32.05
C TYR A 59 -12.48 -13.03 -32.67
N LYS A 60 -13.00 -14.02 -31.94
CA LYS A 60 -14.19 -14.75 -32.41
C LYS A 60 -15.40 -13.83 -32.33
N VAL A 61 -16.29 -13.83 -33.31
CA VAL A 61 -17.47 -12.94 -33.38
C VAL A 61 -18.25 -12.91 -32.06
N LYS A 62 -18.47 -14.08 -31.44
CA LYS A 62 -19.14 -14.24 -30.14
C LYS A 62 -18.48 -13.49 -28.96
N GLU A 63 -17.19 -13.19 -29.05
CA GLU A 63 -16.44 -12.45 -28.03
C GLU A 63 -16.48 -10.92 -28.26
N GLY A 64 -16.83 -10.47 -29.46
CA GLY A 64 -16.67 -9.07 -29.86
C GLY A 64 -17.47 -8.08 -29.02
N ARG A 65 -18.74 -8.39 -28.78
CA ARG A 65 -19.61 -7.57 -27.93
C ARG A 65 -19.02 -7.44 -26.52
N ARG A 66 -18.68 -8.57 -25.90
CA ARG A 66 -18.10 -8.62 -24.55
C ARG A 66 -16.77 -7.86 -24.45
N LEU A 67 -15.91 -7.95 -25.45
CA LEU A 67 -14.63 -7.24 -25.47
C LEU A 67 -14.82 -5.71 -25.55
N ARG A 68 -15.77 -5.23 -26.35
CA ARG A 68 -16.10 -3.80 -26.45
C ARG A 68 -16.72 -3.28 -25.16
N GLU A 69 -17.72 -3.98 -24.62
CA GLU A 69 -18.33 -3.62 -23.33
C GLU A 69 -17.28 -3.54 -22.22
N ARG A 70 -16.38 -4.54 -22.16
CA ARG A 70 -15.32 -4.55 -21.14
C ARG A 70 -14.29 -3.44 -21.33
N ARG A 71 -13.98 -3.07 -22.57
CA ARG A 71 -13.12 -1.92 -22.88
C ARG A 71 -13.76 -0.64 -22.33
N ASP A 72 -15.03 -0.41 -22.67
CA ASP A 72 -15.75 0.81 -22.30
C ASP A 72 -15.92 0.92 -20.77
N GLU A 73 -16.16 -0.19 -20.08
CA GLU A 73 -16.16 -0.26 -18.61
C GLU A 73 -14.82 0.17 -17.99
N LEU A 74 -13.70 -0.32 -18.53
CA LEU A 74 -12.37 -0.02 -18.02
C LEU A 74 -11.99 1.44 -18.28
N GLU A 75 -12.28 1.95 -19.49
CA GLU A 75 -12.08 3.36 -19.83
C GLU A 75 -12.86 4.28 -18.89
N THR A 76 -14.11 3.93 -18.60
CA THR A 76 -14.95 4.68 -17.66
C THR A 76 -14.37 4.66 -16.24
N LYS A 77 -13.90 3.50 -15.76
CA LYS A 77 -13.28 3.38 -14.43
C LYS A 77 -12.01 4.20 -14.32
N ILE A 78 -11.14 4.10 -15.32
CA ILE A 78 -9.89 4.88 -15.37
C ILE A 78 -10.21 6.38 -15.35
N ARG A 79 -11.13 6.84 -16.22
CA ARG A 79 -11.50 8.27 -16.27
C ARG A 79 -12.09 8.80 -14.96
N LYS A 80 -12.81 7.98 -14.19
CA LYS A 80 -13.45 8.42 -12.94
C LYS A 80 -12.52 8.37 -11.74
N LEU A 81 -11.57 7.44 -11.71
CA LEU A 81 -10.85 7.07 -10.49
C LEU A 81 -9.33 7.25 -10.58
N CYS A 82 -8.80 7.53 -11.77
CA CYS A 82 -7.36 7.61 -12.04
C CYS A 82 -6.89 8.98 -12.55
N ASN A 83 -7.79 9.97 -12.53
CA ASN A 83 -7.46 11.37 -12.82
C ASN A 83 -6.98 12.11 -11.57
#